data_AF-A0A1G2Q6R8-F1
#
_entry.id   AF-A0A1G2Q6R8-F1
#
_cell.length_a   1.000
_cell.length_b   1.000
_cell.length_c   1.000
_cell.angle_alpha   90.00
_cell.angle_beta   90.00
_cell.angle_gamma   90.00
#
_symmetry.space_group_name_H-M   'P 1'
#
loop_
_entity.id
_entity.type
_entity.pdbx_description
1 polymer ?
#
loop_
_entity_poly.entity_id
_entity_poly.type
_entity_poly.pdbx_seq_one_letter_code
_entity_poly.pdbx_strand_id
1 'polypeptide(L)'
;MSSRNQILTAAALGLLAAVALLTLYAVIVVAVSGWVFAEQQFSATWYFVVSLALGFGVQVGLYTYLRQSITQRHVGGRVVAVSGTTSTTAMLACCAHYLVNIAPLLGVAGAISIVAQYQQQLFWIGMLFNLAGIAYLMWKLSQFKKQMVSRATVS
;
A
#
# COMPACT_ATOMS: atom_id res chain seq x y z
N MET A 1 -0.57 -17.28 19.07
CA MET A 1 0.64 -17.41 18.21
C MET A 1 1.82 -16.83 18.97
N SER A 2 3.00 -17.43 18.88
CA SER A 2 4.24 -16.84 19.42
C SER A 2 4.58 -15.53 18.69
N SER A 3 5.23 -14.59 19.38
CA SER A 3 5.68 -13.30 18.83
C SER A 3 6.53 -13.46 17.56
N ARG A 4 7.29 -14.57 17.48
CA ARG A 4 8.08 -14.92 16.30
C ARG A 4 7.21 -15.19 15.06
N ASN A 5 6.10 -15.91 15.24
CA ASN A 5 5.21 -16.27 14.13
C ASN A 5 4.46 -15.04 13.59
N GLN A 6 4.20 -14.04 14.44
CA GLN A 6 3.61 -12.78 14.00
C GLN A 6 4.55 -12.00 13.08
N ILE A 7 5.83 -11.90 13.46
CA ILE A 7 6.84 -11.20 12.65
C ILE A 7 7.03 -11.92 11.31
N LEU A 8 7.10 -13.26 11.32
CA LEU A 8 7.22 -14.05 10.08
C LEU A 8 6.02 -13.86 9.15
N THR A 9 4.79 -13.91 9.70
CA THR A 9 3.57 -13.70 8.92
C THR A 9 3.53 -12.28 8.33
N ALA A 10 3.89 -11.28 9.13
CA ALA A 10 3.94 -9.89 8.69
C ALA A 10 4.98 -9.67 7.58
N ALA A 11 6.19 -10.23 7.74
CA ALA A 11 7.25 -10.15 6.73
C ALA A 11 6.83 -10.85 5.43
N ALA A 12 6.23 -12.05 5.51
CA ALA A 12 5.75 -12.78 4.36
C ALA A 12 4.65 -12.02 3.59
N LEU A 13 3.68 -11.44 4.30
CA LEU A 13 2.63 -10.62 3.69
C LEU A 13 3.17 -9.33 3.08
N GLY A 14 4.15 -8.69 3.73
CA GLY A 14 4.83 -7.52 3.17
C GLY A 14 5.60 -7.85 1.89
N LEU A 15 6.33 -8.97 1.86
CA LEU A 15 7.05 -9.43 0.68
C LEU A 15 6.09 -9.78 -0.47
N LEU A 16 5.01 -10.51 -0.16
CA LEU A 16 3.98 -10.85 -1.14
C LEU A 16 3.35 -9.59 -1.75
N ALA A 17 3.05 -8.59 -0.92
CA ALA A 17 2.51 -7.32 -1.39
C ALA A 17 3.48 -6.55 -2.31
N ALA A 18 4.77 -6.53 -1.99
CA ALA A 18 5.80 -5.92 -2.85
C ALA A 18 5.92 -6.64 -4.19
N VAL A 19 5.99 -7.98 -4.18
CA VAL A 19 6.04 -8.80 -5.41
C VAL A 19 4.78 -8.59 -6.24
N ALA A 20 3.60 -8.67 -5.63
CA ALA A 20 2.33 -8.46 -6.32
C ALA A 20 2.25 -7.07 -6.98
N LEU A 21 2.74 -6.02 -6.30
CA LEU A 21 2.78 -4.68 -6.86
C LEU A 21 3.72 -4.57 -8.07
N LEU A 22 4.92 -5.17 -8.00
CA LEU A 22 5.86 -5.21 -9.11
C LEU A 22 5.31 -6.00 -10.30
N THR A 23 4.70 -7.15 -10.04
CA THR A 23 4.05 -7.97 -11.08
C THR A 23 2.91 -7.20 -11.74
N LEU A 24 2.05 -6.54 -10.94
CA LEU A 24 0.95 -5.75 -11.46
C LEU A 24 1.47 -4.58 -12.32
N TYR A 25 2.50 -3.88 -11.87
CA TYR A 25 3.17 -2.84 -12.67
C TYR A 25 3.65 -3.39 -14.01
N ALA A 26 4.39 -4.51 -14.02
CA ALA A 26 4.93 -5.09 -15.24
C ALA A 26 3.82 -5.53 -16.20
N VAL A 27 2.78 -6.20 -15.70
CA VAL A 27 1.62 -6.63 -16.49
C VAL A 27 0.92 -5.44 -17.13
N ILE A 28 0.65 -4.37 -16.37
CA ILE A 28 -0.01 -3.17 -16.89
C ILE A 28 0.83 -2.52 -17.98
N VAL A 29 2.12 -2.29 -17.74
CA VAL A 29 2.98 -1.59 -18.70
C VAL A 29 3.14 -2.41 -19.99
N VAL A 30 3.34 -3.72 -19.88
CA VAL A 30 3.44 -4.61 -21.07
C VAL A 30 2.11 -4.65 -21.82
N ALA A 31 0.97 -4.74 -21.13
CA ALA A 31 -0.35 -4.82 -21.78
C ALA A 31 -0.73 -3.50 -22.48
N VAL A 32 -0.36 -2.34 -21.92
CA VAL A 32 -0.74 -1.03 -22.45
C VAL A 32 0.23 -0.56 -23.52
N SER A 33 1.54 -0.77 -23.34
CA SER A 33 2.57 -0.13 -24.14
C SER A 33 3.47 -1.11 -24.91
N GLY A 34 3.31 -2.41 -24.69
CA GLY A 34 4.11 -3.45 -25.31
C GLY A 34 5.44 -3.71 -24.59
N TRP A 35 6.05 -4.86 -24.90
CA TRP A 35 7.23 -5.38 -24.20
C TRP A 35 8.48 -4.47 -24.35
N VAL A 36 8.76 -4.00 -25.56
CA VAL A 36 9.95 -3.17 -25.85
C VAL A 36 9.91 -1.86 -25.07
N PHE A 37 8.74 -1.22 -25.02
CA PHE A 37 8.56 0.00 -24.24
C PHE A 37 8.66 -0.27 -22.73
N ALA A 38 8.11 -1.39 -22.26
CA ALA A 38 8.18 -1.76 -20.85
C ALA A 38 9.63 -1.94 -20.36
N GLU A 39 10.48 -2.58 -21.16
CA GLU A 39 11.90 -2.77 -20.84
C GLU A 39 12.67 -1.44 -20.79
N GLN A 40 12.48 -0.57 -21.78
CA GLN A 40 13.08 0.76 -21.82
C GLN A 40 12.62 1.63 -20.65
N GLN A 41 11.31 1.65 -20.37
CA GLN A 41 10.74 2.39 -19.26
C GLN A 41 11.25 1.87 -17.90
N PHE A 42 11.31 0.55 -17.74
CA PHE A 42 11.77 -0.06 -16.49
C PHE A 42 13.25 0.23 -16.27
N SER A 43 14.13 0.02 -17.25
CA SER A 43 15.57 0.33 -17.13
C SER A 43 15.84 1.80 -16.76
N ALA A 44 15.00 2.74 -17.22
CA ALA A 44 15.12 4.15 -16.86
C ALA A 44 14.59 4.48 -15.44
N THR A 45 13.64 3.71 -14.93
CA THR A 45 12.88 4.07 -13.70
C THR A 45 12.88 3.02 -12.59
N TRP A 46 13.64 1.93 -12.75
CA TRP A 46 13.62 0.79 -11.83
C TRP A 46 13.92 1.18 -10.39
N TYR A 47 14.83 2.13 -10.17
CA TYR A 47 15.17 2.62 -8.82
C TYR A 47 13.93 3.17 -8.09
N PHE A 48 13.07 3.92 -8.77
CA PHE A 48 11.83 4.44 -8.19
C PHE A 48 10.81 3.32 -7.96
N VAL A 49 10.60 2.47 -8.96
CA VAL A 49 9.61 1.40 -8.91
C VAL A 49 9.93 0.39 -7.80
N VAL A 50 11.19 -0.04 -7.71
CA VAL A 50 11.67 -0.96 -6.68
C VAL A 50 11.62 -0.30 -5.30
N SER A 51 12.06 0.95 -5.17
CA SER A 51 12.00 1.69 -3.90
C SER A 51 10.57 1.82 -3.37
N LEU A 52 9.62 2.18 -4.24
CA LEU A 52 8.21 2.28 -3.90
C LEU A 52 7.62 0.92 -3.51
N ALA A 53 7.97 -0.15 -4.24
CA ALA A 53 7.49 -1.50 -3.93
C ALA A 53 8.02 -2.02 -2.60
N LEU A 54 9.31 -1.80 -2.31
CA LEU A 54 9.89 -2.16 -1.03
C LEU A 54 9.23 -1.37 0.11
N GLY A 55 9.09 -0.06 -0.05
CA GLY A 55 8.45 0.78 0.95
C GLY A 55 6.98 0.39 1.21
N PHE A 56 6.22 0.08 0.15
CA PHE A 56 4.86 -0.45 0.27
C PHE A 56 4.83 -1.80 1.02
N GLY A 57 5.75 -2.71 0.68
CA GLY A 57 5.89 -3.99 1.39
C GLY A 57 6.18 -3.80 2.88
N VAL A 58 7.06 -2.85 3.23
CA VAL A 58 7.34 -2.49 4.63
C VAL A 58 6.09 -1.95 5.32
N GLN A 59 5.30 -1.08 4.68
CA GLN A 59 4.04 -0.58 5.25
C GLN A 59 3.05 -1.71 5.51
N VAL A 60 2.87 -2.63 4.56
CA VAL A 60 1.98 -3.79 4.71
C VAL A 60 2.46 -4.70 5.84
N GLY A 61 3.76 -4.99 5.92
CA GLY A 61 4.34 -5.78 7.01
C GLY A 61 4.14 -5.12 8.37
N LEU A 62 4.40 -3.82 8.47
CA LEU A 62 4.26 -3.09 9.73
C LEU A 62 2.78 -2.98 10.16
N TYR A 63 1.87 -2.77 9.21
CA TYR A 63 0.43 -2.75 9.45
C TYR A 63 -0.09 -4.10 9.94
N THR A 64 0.31 -5.18 9.27
CA THR A 64 -0.11 -6.54 9.63
C THR A 64 0.40 -6.93 11.02
N TYR A 65 1.65 -6.62 11.34
CA TYR A 65 2.20 -6.83 12.68
C TYR A 65 1.45 -6.04 13.76
N LEU A 66 1.19 -4.75 13.51
CA LEU A 66 0.43 -3.90 14.44
C LEU A 66 -1.00 -4.44 14.63
N ARG A 67 -1.68 -4.82 13.55
CA ARG A 67 -3.04 -5.37 13.59
C ARG A 67 -3.11 -6.68 14.37
N GLN A 68 -2.15 -7.59 14.15
CA GLN A 68 -2.07 -8.84 14.90
C GLN A 68 -1.81 -8.60 16.39
N SER A 69 -0.95 -7.63 16.72
CA SER A 69 -0.64 -7.25 18.11
C SER A 69 -1.85 -6.66 18.84
N ILE A 70 -2.70 -5.89 18.15
CA ILE A 70 -3.95 -5.36 18.69
C ILE A 70 -5.00 -6.47 18.83
N THR A 71 -5.16 -7.32 17.80
CA THR A 71 -6.22 -8.33 17.73
C THR A 71 -6.03 -9.44 18.76
N GLN A 72 -4.79 -9.91 18.98
CA GLN A 72 -4.51 -10.94 20.00
C GLN A 72 -4.77 -10.43 21.43
N ARG A 73 -4.79 -9.12 21.63
CA ARG A 73 -5.14 -8.48 22.91
C ARG A 73 -6.64 -8.23 23.06
N HIS A 74 -7.39 -8.16 21.96
CA HIS A 74 -8.83 -7.90 21.91
C HIS A 74 -9.68 -9.18 21.80
N VAL A 75 -9.21 -10.32 22.32
CA VAL A 75 -10.07 -11.52 22.48
C VAL A 75 -11.24 -11.28 23.48
N GLY A 76 -11.38 -10.06 24.02
CA GLY A 76 -12.59 -9.56 24.69
C GLY A 76 -13.27 -8.35 24.03
N GLY A 77 -12.99 -8.02 22.77
CA GLY A 77 -13.50 -6.80 22.13
C GLY A 77 -13.75 -6.98 20.65
N ARG A 78 -14.99 -7.35 20.32
CA ARG A 78 -15.61 -7.24 18.99
C ARG A 78 -15.34 -5.83 18.44
N VAL A 79 -15.24 -5.70 17.11
CA VAL A 79 -14.88 -4.46 16.35
C VAL A 79 -13.35 -4.31 16.27
N VAL A 80 -12.66 -4.66 15.17
CA VAL A 80 -12.58 -3.89 13.92
C VAL A 80 -12.27 -4.84 12.75
N ALA A 81 -13.29 -5.22 11.98
CA ALA A 81 -13.11 -5.87 10.67
C ALA A 81 -14.16 -5.46 9.64
N VAL A 82 -15.02 -4.48 9.94
CA VAL A 82 -16.20 -4.17 9.11
C VAL A 82 -16.10 -2.84 8.36
N SER A 83 -15.15 -1.94 8.66
CA SER A 83 -15.16 -0.58 8.09
C SER A 83 -14.26 -0.35 6.85
N GLY A 84 -13.28 -1.21 6.58
CA GLY A 84 -12.30 -0.97 5.51
C GLY A 84 -12.75 -1.41 4.12
N THR A 85 -13.38 -2.57 4.00
CA THR A 85 -13.79 -3.16 2.70
C THR A 85 -15.18 -2.71 2.26
N THR A 86 -16.08 -2.41 3.20
CA THR A 86 -17.45 -2.00 2.93
C THR A 86 -17.53 -0.57 2.40
N SER A 87 -16.73 0.38 2.92
CA SER A 87 -16.70 1.76 2.44
C SER A 87 -16.08 1.92 1.04
N THR A 88 -15.02 1.16 0.73
CA THR A 88 -14.43 1.17 -0.62
C THR A 88 -15.38 0.53 -1.64
N THR A 89 -16.10 -0.52 -1.28
CA THR A 89 -17.09 -1.15 -2.18
C THR A 89 -18.33 -0.25 -2.36
N ALA A 90 -18.80 0.42 -1.31
CA ALA A 90 -19.91 1.38 -1.40
C ALA A 90 -19.54 2.63 -2.21
N MET A 91 -18.31 3.13 -2.07
CA MET A 91 -17.83 4.28 -2.83
C MET A 91 -17.56 3.92 -4.30
N LEU A 92 -16.96 2.76 -4.59
CA LEU A 92 -16.79 2.27 -5.96
C LEU A 92 -18.14 1.99 -6.64
N ALA A 93 -19.14 1.45 -5.93
CA ALA A 93 -20.50 1.32 -6.44
C ALA A 93 -21.16 2.69 -6.73
N CYS A 94 -20.87 3.72 -5.92
CA CYS A 94 -21.33 5.09 -6.15
C CYS A 94 -20.56 5.81 -7.28
N CYS A 95 -19.29 5.49 -7.52
CA CYS A 95 -18.49 6.13 -8.58
C CYS A 95 -18.63 5.41 -9.93
N ALA A 96 -18.88 4.09 -9.93
CA ALA A 96 -19.06 3.32 -11.16
C ALA A 96 -20.35 3.68 -11.92
N HIS A 97 -21.37 4.24 -11.26
CA HIS A 97 -22.58 4.68 -11.95
C HIS A 97 -22.37 5.98 -12.75
N TYR A 98 -21.44 6.85 -12.34
CA TYR A 98 -21.12 8.10 -13.06
C TYR A 98 -20.17 7.87 -14.24
N LEU A 99 -19.46 6.73 -14.23
CA LEU A 99 -18.55 6.31 -15.29
C LEU A 99 -19.27 5.80 -16.56
N VAL A 100 -20.59 5.64 -16.48
CA VAL A 100 -21.44 5.11 -17.57
C VAL A 100 -21.77 6.17 -18.64
N ASN A 101 -21.56 7.47 -18.41
CA ASN A 101 -21.95 8.52 -19.37
C ASN A 101 -20.85 9.57 -19.68
N ILE A 102 -20.14 9.43 -20.80
CA ILE A 102 -19.75 10.59 -21.67
C ILE A 102 -18.34 11.25 -21.53
N ALA A 103 -17.41 10.87 -20.64
CA ALA A 103 -16.09 11.55 -20.53
C ALA A 103 -14.78 10.92 -21.13
N PRO A 104 -14.59 9.61 -21.45
CA PRO A 104 -13.29 8.98 -21.19
C PRO A 104 -12.39 8.66 -22.40
N LEU A 105 -12.50 9.34 -23.55
CA LEU A 105 -11.52 9.14 -24.64
C LEU A 105 -10.46 10.24 -24.72
N LEU A 106 -10.85 11.52 -24.63
CA LEU A 106 -9.91 12.65 -24.64
C LEU A 106 -9.36 12.98 -23.24
N GLY A 107 -10.17 12.83 -22.19
CA GLY A 107 -9.74 13.05 -20.80
C GLY A 107 -8.75 11.99 -20.32
N VAL A 108 -8.90 10.73 -20.76
CA VAL A 108 -7.93 9.66 -20.47
C VAL A 108 -6.63 9.90 -21.24
N ALA A 109 -6.69 10.26 -22.53
CA ALA A 109 -5.50 10.61 -23.31
C ALA A 109 -4.75 11.85 -22.75
N GLY A 110 -5.49 12.88 -22.30
CA GLY A 110 -4.94 14.08 -21.67
C GLY A 110 -4.36 13.81 -20.27
N ALA A 111 -4.98 12.94 -19.48
CA ALA A 111 -4.43 12.51 -18.21
C ALA A 111 -3.15 11.68 -18.41
N ILE A 112 -3.12 10.79 -19.41
CA ILE A 112 -1.94 10.01 -19.76
C ILE A 112 -0.77 10.92 -20.18
N SER A 113 -1.04 11.97 -20.97
CA SER A 113 0.03 12.91 -21.40
C SER A 113 0.57 13.75 -20.24
N ILE A 114 -0.29 14.26 -19.35
CA ILE A 114 0.17 14.99 -18.15
C ILE A 114 0.94 14.07 -17.19
N VAL A 115 0.44 12.85 -16.96
CA VAL A 115 1.13 11.86 -16.11
C VAL A 115 2.49 11.49 -16.69
N ALA A 116 2.61 11.34 -18.01
CA ALA A 116 3.90 11.07 -18.66
C ALA A 116 4.86 12.27 -18.55
N GLN A 117 4.38 13.50 -18.68
CA GLN A 117 5.20 14.71 -18.56
C GLN A 117 5.71 14.96 -17.13
N TYR A 118 4.91 14.60 -16.11
CA TYR A 118 5.25 14.81 -14.70
C TYR A 118 5.61 13.52 -13.95
N GLN A 119 5.88 12.43 -14.68
CA GLN A 119 6.05 11.09 -14.10
C GLN A 119 7.13 11.06 -13.02
N GLN A 120 8.26 11.73 -13.26
CA GLN A 120 9.38 11.75 -12.32
C GLN A 120 9.04 12.53 -11.05
N GLN A 121 8.34 13.66 -11.17
CA GLN A 121 7.88 14.48 -10.05
C GLN A 121 6.86 13.70 -9.21
N LEU A 122 5.94 13.00 -9.88
CA LEU A 122 4.96 12.12 -9.23
C LEU A 122 5.63 10.96 -8.47
N PHE A 123 6.70 10.37 -9.01
CA PHE A 123 7.47 9.35 -8.28
C PHE A 123 8.12 9.90 -7.01
N TRP A 124 8.71 11.09 -7.07
CA TRP A 124 9.27 11.74 -5.88
C TRP A 124 8.22 12.00 -4.80
N ILE A 125 7.07 12.54 -5.21
CA ILE A 125 5.95 12.76 -4.29
C ILE A 125 5.48 11.44 -3.68
N GLY A 126 5.30 10.40 -4.51
CA GLY A 126 4.94 9.06 -4.05
C GLY A 126 5.93 8.48 -3.06
N MET A 127 7.23 8.68 -3.27
CA MET A 127 8.29 8.22 -2.38
C MET A 127 8.28 8.96 -1.04
N LEU A 128 8.02 10.27 -1.05
CA LEU A 128 7.84 11.06 0.19
C LEU A 128 6.63 10.57 1.00
N PHE A 129 5.48 10.36 0.34
CA PHE A 129 4.31 9.79 1.01
C PHE A 129 4.56 8.36 1.52
N ASN A 130 5.34 7.57 0.78
CA ASN A 130 5.73 6.25 1.21
C ASN A 130 6.56 6.29 2.51
N LEU A 131 7.56 7.16 2.55
CA LEU A 131 8.39 7.37 3.74
C LEU A 131 7.56 7.89 4.93
N ALA A 132 6.68 8.87 4.69
CA ALA A 132 5.79 9.41 5.71
C ALA A 132 4.84 8.33 6.27
N GLY A 133 4.30 7.46 5.41
CA GLY A 133 3.47 6.33 5.81
C GLY A 133 4.23 5.36 6.72
N ILE A 134 5.45 4.97 6.33
CA ILE A 134 6.30 4.10 7.16
C ILE A 134 6.58 4.78 8.52
N ALA A 135 6.97 6.05 8.54
CA ALA A 135 7.25 6.80 9.77
C ALA A 135 6.02 6.86 10.70
N TYR A 136 4.84 7.11 10.14
CA TYR A 136 3.58 7.13 10.90
C TYR A 136 3.27 5.77 11.54
N LEU A 137 3.41 4.67 10.79
CA LEU A 137 3.18 3.34 11.34
C LEU A 137 4.21 2.98 12.41
N MET A 138 5.48 3.37 12.25
CA MET A 138 6.53 3.15 13.26
C MET A 138 6.24 3.93 14.54
N TRP A 139 5.82 5.19 14.41
CA TRP A 139 5.40 6.01 15.55
C TRP A 139 4.22 5.37 16.29
N LYS A 140 3.19 4.93 15.56
CA LYS A 140 2.03 4.25 16.14
C LYS A 140 2.39 2.95 16.85
N LEU A 141 3.30 2.15 16.27
CA LEU A 141 3.80 0.93 16.91
C LEU A 141 4.58 1.24 18.20
N SER A 142 5.39 2.30 18.20
CA SER A 142 6.16 2.71 19.38
C SER A 142 5.25 3.20 20.51
N GLN A 143 4.19 3.95 20.17
CA GLN A 143 3.17 4.35 21.14
C GLN A 143 2.46 3.14 21.74
N PHE A 144 2.07 2.18 20.89
CA PHE A 144 1.46 0.93 21.35
C PHE A 144 2.41 0.18 22.30
N LYS A 145 3.70 0.06 21.96
CA LYS A 145 4.71 -0.56 22.83
C LYS A 145 4.86 0.14 24.18
N LYS A 146 4.92 1.47 24.22
CA LYS A 146 5.02 2.23 25.47
C LYS A 146 3.80 2.00 26.38
N GLN A 147 2.59 2.03 25.82
CA GLN A 147 1.37 1.74 26.56
C GLN A 147 1.35 0.31 27.14
N MET A 148 1.94 -0.66 26.44
CA MET A 148 2.07 -2.03 26.96
C MET A 148 2.97 -2.09 28.19
N VAL A 149 4.15 -1.47 28.13
CA VAL A 149 5.12 -1.50 29.23
C VAL A 149 4.53 -0.81 30.47
N SER A 150 3.92 0.37 30.30
CA SER A 150 3.33 1.11 31.40
C SER A 150 2.15 0.38 32.07
N ARG A 151 1.37 -0.41 31.33
CA ARG A 151 0.25 -1.18 31.90
C ARG A 151 0.71 -2.41 32.66
N ALA A 152 1.85 -3.00 32.31
CA ALA A 152 2.45 -4.14 32.99
C ALA A 152 3.20 -3.76 34.27
N THR A 153 3.64 -2.50 34.41
CA THR A 153 4.30 -2.01 35.63
C THR A 153 3.32 -1.54 36.72
N VAL A 154 2.04 -1.41 36.41
CA VAL A 154 0.98 -0.94 37.33
C VAL A 154 0.06 -2.09 37.79
N SER A 155 0.22 -3.29 37.22
CA SER A 155 -0.48 -4.53 37.61
C SER A 155 0.40 -5.42 38.49
#